data_AF-A0AB37MXA0-F1
#
_entry.id   AF-A0AB37MXA0-F1
#
_cell.length_a   1.000
_cell.length_b   1.000
_cell.length_c   1.000
_cell.angle_alpha   90.00
_cell.angle_beta   90.00
_cell.angle_gamma   90.00
#
_symmetry.space_group_name_H-M   'P 1'
#
loop_
_entity.id
_entity.type
_entity.pdbx_description
1 polymer ?
#
loop_
_entity_poly.entity_id
_entity_poly.type
_entity_poly.pdbx_seq_one_letter_code
_entity_poly.pdbx_strand_id
1 'polypeptide(L)'
;MLGLVGLAFAACGNEDEAENALAQGNGAVSIKIVSPTANSRAVTSDSPDGTIKVTGPATVSLTATFDGEEKIKTIDLARGETEAKFWNVTNPTLVTVSMNDGTKVYTTSINDVTMQVTESIPAYGETKDFTYNNRTGTPTLEDITNGDNTGAKDGDTDKTFFMYEATVDLKIPVARLEVSNIKHKKEVESVKCEYATLTIDGVYMDNIRPTGTGDLTDYKFPGDNGGTASGTDAILFDAIPAEGNANNFMDYDLSWPAADEDGKAQVFAYNFYAPETGDDTSVNPIFKIYFKTATPSNTGEIMATPRYAKIVNYKSEVNGAPIVLLAGHVYRITDVQLEDKNISGGEGGDELWGVTVTVREAAWQVETTYADWAE
;
A
#
# COMPACT_ATOMS: atom_id res chain seq x y z
N MET A 1 24.28 70.85 12.28
CA MET A 1 23.07 70.07 11.93
C MET A 1 23.38 69.37 10.62
N LEU A 2 23.97 68.17 10.69
CA LEU A 2 24.19 67.29 9.55
C LEU A 2 22.98 66.35 9.50
N GLY A 3 22.13 66.53 8.49
CA GLY A 3 20.97 65.67 8.23
C GLY A 3 21.39 64.47 7.39
N LEU A 4 21.18 63.29 7.95
CA LEU A 4 21.40 61.96 7.39
C LEU A 4 20.73 61.81 6.01
N VAL A 5 21.51 61.46 4.99
CA VAL A 5 20.99 60.94 3.71
C VAL A 5 20.56 59.50 3.96
N GLY A 6 19.27 59.22 3.80
CA GLY A 6 18.72 57.87 3.88
C GLY A 6 19.30 57.01 2.77
N LEU A 7 20.15 56.05 3.14
CA LEU A 7 20.43 54.86 2.33
C LEU A 7 19.15 54.02 2.31
N ALA A 8 18.40 54.12 1.21
CA ALA A 8 17.40 53.13 0.88
C ALA A 8 18.15 51.84 0.47
N PHE A 9 18.08 50.81 1.30
CA PHE A 9 18.41 49.45 0.88
C PHE A 9 17.38 49.03 -0.16
N ALA A 10 17.80 48.99 -1.42
CA ALA A 10 17.05 48.31 -2.47
C ALA A 10 17.03 46.82 -2.14
N ALA A 11 15.87 46.30 -1.73
CA ALA A 11 15.59 44.87 -1.75
C ALA A 11 15.22 44.46 -3.18
N CYS A 12 16.22 44.44 -4.06
CA CYS A 12 16.17 43.85 -5.41
C CYS A 12 17.55 43.26 -5.65
N GLY A 13 17.69 41.93 -5.76
CA GLY A 13 19.00 41.36 -6.10
C GLY A 13 19.17 39.84 -6.05
N ASN A 14 18.30 39.07 -5.41
CA ASN A 14 18.57 37.62 -5.26
C ASN A 14 17.90 36.72 -6.29
N GLU A 15 16.94 37.19 -7.09
CA GLU A 15 16.30 36.33 -8.11
C GLU A 15 17.21 36.13 -9.33
N ASP A 16 17.84 37.19 -9.85
CA ASP A 16 18.75 37.13 -11.01
C ASP A 16 20.04 36.34 -10.70
N GLU A 17 20.56 36.42 -9.46
CA GLU A 17 21.72 35.64 -9.01
C GLU A 17 21.36 34.17 -8.74
N ALA A 18 20.13 33.90 -8.27
CA ALA A 18 19.65 32.54 -8.07
C ALA A 18 19.40 31.83 -9.40
N GLU A 19 18.85 32.47 -10.43
CA GLU A 19 18.60 31.84 -11.74
C GLU A 19 19.86 31.19 -12.35
N ASN A 20 21.06 31.67 -11.98
CA ASN A 20 22.33 31.16 -12.50
C ASN A 20 23.10 30.26 -11.50
N ALA A 21 22.63 30.10 -10.26
CA ALA A 21 23.40 29.42 -9.21
C ALA A 21 23.66 27.94 -9.51
N LEU A 22 22.66 27.20 -10.00
CA LEU A 22 22.82 25.81 -10.48
C LEU A 22 23.63 25.71 -11.78
N ALA A 23 23.81 26.80 -12.54
CA ALA A 23 24.65 26.79 -13.73
C ALA A 23 26.13 27.09 -13.40
N GLN A 24 26.37 27.75 -12.26
CA GLN A 24 27.70 28.21 -11.82
C GLN A 24 28.33 27.33 -10.73
N GLY A 25 27.63 26.28 -10.28
CA GLY A 25 28.12 25.38 -9.22
C GLY A 25 28.04 25.94 -7.80
N ASN A 26 27.25 27.01 -7.61
CA ASN A 26 26.96 27.61 -6.30
C ASN A 26 25.58 27.19 -5.76
N GLY A 27 24.99 26.12 -6.31
CA GLY A 27 23.73 25.57 -5.87
C GLY A 27 23.88 24.42 -4.87
N ALA A 28 22.89 24.27 -4.01
CA ALA A 28 22.69 23.12 -3.16
C ALA A 28 21.25 22.64 -3.30
N VAL A 29 21.02 21.33 -3.19
CA VAL A 29 19.69 20.71 -3.31
C VAL A 29 19.36 20.01 -2.00
N SER A 30 18.28 20.45 -1.35
CA SER A 30 17.61 19.71 -0.28
C SER A 30 16.49 18.86 -0.88
N ILE A 31 16.51 17.57 -0.59
CA ILE A 31 15.50 16.62 -1.02
C ILE A 31 14.64 16.28 0.17
N LYS A 32 13.34 16.56 0.05
CA LYS A 32 12.34 16.18 1.01
C LYS A 32 11.65 14.90 0.55
N ILE A 33 11.68 13.88 1.42
CA ILE A 33 10.99 12.62 1.21
C ILE A 33 9.62 12.74 1.82
N VAL A 34 8.59 12.58 0.99
CA VAL A 34 7.22 12.42 1.45
C VAL A 34 7.03 10.92 1.63
N SER A 35 7.02 10.48 2.88
CA SER A 35 6.81 9.07 3.20
C SER A 35 5.55 8.56 2.50
N PRO A 36 5.49 7.28 2.12
CA PRO A 36 4.35 6.77 1.37
C PRO A 36 3.02 6.96 2.12
N THR A 37 3.08 7.08 3.45
CA THR A 37 1.96 7.40 4.35
C THR A 37 1.60 8.86 4.53
N ALA A 38 2.43 9.78 4.04
CA ALA A 38 2.07 11.18 3.99
C ALA A 38 1.13 11.48 2.80
N ASN A 39 1.13 10.62 1.76
CA ASN A 39 0.20 10.69 0.62
C ASN A 39 -0.82 9.55 0.57
N SER A 40 -0.53 8.39 1.19
CA SER A 40 -1.55 7.38 1.49
C SER A 40 -2.08 7.63 2.89
N ARG A 41 -3.31 8.07 2.94
CA ARG A 41 -4.00 8.23 4.19
C ARG A 41 -4.29 6.80 4.71
N ALA A 42 -3.45 6.29 5.62
CA ALA A 42 -3.46 4.99 6.34
C ALA A 42 -4.77 4.41 7.04
N VAL A 43 -4.71 3.23 7.70
CA VAL A 43 -5.09 2.91 9.11
C VAL A 43 -4.69 1.47 9.47
N THR A 44 -4.11 1.14 10.65
CA THR A 44 -3.89 -0.22 11.22
C THR A 44 -5.06 -0.70 12.09
N SER A 45 -5.25 -2.02 12.19
CA SER A 45 -6.27 -2.68 13.02
C SER A 45 -5.94 -2.82 14.51
N ASP A 46 -4.85 -2.22 15.04
CA ASP A 46 -4.42 -2.43 16.44
C ASP A 46 -3.80 -1.22 17.16
N SER A 47 -3.95 0.00 16.64
CA SER A 47 -3.57 1.20 17.37
C SER A 47 -4.80 2.08 17.56
N PRO A 48 -5.02 2.72 18.73
CA PRO A 48 -6.13 3.65 18.94
C PRO A 48 -6.21 4.79 17.91
N ASP A 49 -5.14 4.99 17.12
CA ASP A 49 -5.00 6.02 16.10
C ASP A 49 -4.75 5.43 14.71
N GLY A 50 -5.19 4.18 14.48
CA GLY A 50 -4.58 3.24 13.55
C GLY A 50 -4.11 3.88 12.27
N THR A 51 -2.80 3.91 11.97
CA THR A 51 -2.14 4.36 10.73
C THR A 51 -1.10 3.27 10.39
N ILE A 52 -1.18 2.57 9.24
CA ILE A 52 -0.06 1.71 8.80
C ILE A 52 1.02 2.57 8.19
N LYS A 53 2.16 2.72 8.87
CA LYS A 53 3.31 3.48 8.38
C LYS A 53 4.36 2.58 7.77
N VAL A 54 4.58 2.75 6.46
CA VAL A 54 5.80 2.25 5.84
C VAL A 54 6.97 3.03 6.42
N THR A 55 7.88 2.31 7.06
CA THR A 55 9.07 2.89 7.68
C THR A 55 10.25 1.99 7.42
N GLY A 56 11.43 2.58 7.29
CA GLY A 56 12.63 1.83 7.03
C GLY A 56 13.77 2.74 6.64
N PRO A 57 14.97 2.17 6.39
CA PRO A 57 16.04 2.91 5.75
C PRO A 57 15.61 3.35 4.35
N ALA A 58 16.18 4.47 3.90
CA ALA A 58 15.97 4.97 2.56
C ALA A 58 17.31 5.37 1.93
N THR A 59 17.41 5.20 0.62
CA THR A 59 18.56 5.61 -0.18
C THR A 59 18.09 6.70 -1.15
N VAL A 60 18.69 7.88 -1.03
CA VAL A 60 18.42 9.04 -1.90
C VAL A 60 19.56 9.17 -2.90
N SER A 61 19.25 9.16 -4.19
CA SER A 61 20.23 9.40 -5.25
C SER A 61 19.89 10.66 -6.04
N LEU A 62 20.89 11.50 -6.27
CA LEU A 62 20.80 12.69 -7.11
C LEU A 62 21.72 12.53 -8.33
N THR A 63 21.12 12.61 -9.52
CA THR A 63 21.85 12.76 -10.79
C THR A 63 22.01 14.25 -11.07
N ALA A 64 23.25 14.71 -11.11
CA ALA A 64 23.60 16.10 -11.40
C ALA A 64 25.05 16.19 -11.90
N THR A 65 25.46 17.38 -12.32
CA THR A 65 26.86 17.69 -12.60
C THR A 65 27.60 18.06 -11.31
N PHE A 66 28.68 17.33 -11.03
CA PHE A 66 29.62 17.60 -9.94
C PHE A 66 31.03 17.64 -10.52
N ASP A 67 31.78 18.70 -10.23
CA ASP A 67 33.14 18.89 -10.75
C ASP A 67 33.24 18.88 -12.28
N GLY A 68 32.22 19.41 -12.94
CA GLY A 68 32.16 19.49 -14.40
C GLY A 68 31.76 18.20 -15.12
N GLU A 69 31.42 17.13 -14.39
CA GLU A 69 30.95 15.87 -14.96
C GLU A 69 29.61 15.44 -14.37
N GLU A 70 28.73 14.86 -15.20
CA GLU A 70 27.49 14.23 -14.71
C GLU A 70 27.82 12.99 -13.88
N LYS A 71 27.31 12.95 -12.64
CA LYS A 71 27.51 11.88 -11.68
C LYS A 71 26.22 11.62 -10.91
N ILE A 72 26.14 10.43 -10.34
CA ILE A 72 25.12 10.06 -9.35
C ILE A 72 25.80 10.08 -7.99
N LYS A 73 25.27 10.87 -7.06
CA LYS A 73 25.65 10.82 -5.64
C LYS A 73 24.50 10.26 -4.82
N THR A 74 24.83 9.53 -3.75
CA THR A 74 23.86 8.79 -2.94
C THR A 74 24.05 9.08 -1.47
N ILE A 75 22.95 9.28 -0.74
CA ILE A 75 22.91 9.42 0.71
C ILE A 75 21.98 8.33 1.25
N ASP A 76 22.49 7.52 2.17
CA ASP A 76 21.69 6.58 2.94
C ASP A 76 21.14 7.27 4.19
N LEU A 77 19.85 7.12 4.40
CA LEU A 77 19.09 7.69 5.49
C LEU A 77 18.68 6.59 6.46
N ALA A 78 18.88 6.85 7.74
CA ALA A 78 18.41 5.97 8.81
C ALA A 78 16.87 5.98 8.90
N ARG A 79 16.33 4.99 9.62
CA ARG A 79 14.88 4.88 9.82
C ARG A 79 14.31 6.18 10.42
N GLY A 80 13.36 6.79 9.71
CA GLY A 80 12.65 7.99 10.15
C GLY A 80 13.26 9.31 9.68
N GLU A 81 14.44 9.29 9.07
CA GLU A 81 14.99 10.45 8.38
C GLU A 81 14.24 10.71 7.07
N THR A 82 14.02 11.99 6.76
CA THR A 82 13.15 12.41 5.65
C THR A 82 13.75 13.51 4.78
N GLU A 83 15.00 13.90 5.05
CA GLU A 83 15.68 14.95 4.29
C GLU A 83 17.11 14.50 3.97
N ALA A 84 17.53 14.72 2.73
CA ALA A 84 18.91 14.56 2.29
C ALA A 84 19.38 15.86 1.62
N LYS A 85 20.65 16.23 1.83
CA LYS A 85 21.21 17.48 1.29
C LYS A 85 22.46 17.22 0.46
N PHE A 86 22.47 17.80 -0.74
CA PHE A 86 23.61 17.75 -1.67
C PHE A 86 24.13 19.15 -1.93
N TRP A 87 25.46 19.29 -1.96
CA TRP A 87 26.19 20.54 -2.11
C TRP A 87 27.02 20.55 -3.41
N ASN A 88 27.42 21.74 -3.86
CA ASN A 88 28.13 21.95 -5.14
C ASN A 88 27.39 21.35 -6.35
N VAL A 89 26.07 21.46 -6.35
CA VAL A 89 25.23 20.87 -7.39
C VAL A 89 25.17 21.81 -8.59
N THR A 90 25.42 21.26 -9.77
CA THR A 90 25.22 21.93 -11.06
C THR A 90 24.25 21.11 -11.92
N ASN A 91 23.31 21.74 -12.64
CA ASN A 91 22.41 21.05 -13.58
C ASN A 91 21.78 19.73 -13.05
N PRO A 92 21.00 19.76 -11.95
CA PRO A 92 20.35 18.55 -11.45
C PRO A 92 19.26 18.08 -12.43
N THR A 93 19.18 16.77 -12.66
CA THR A 93 18.28 16.19 -13.68
C THR A 93 17.30 15.16 -13.14
N LEU A 94 17.65 14.47 -12.05
CA LEU A 94 16.82 13.42 -11.46
C LEU A 94 17.16 13.21 -10.00
N VAL A 95 16.13 13.10 -9.16
CA VAL A 95 16.24 12.51 -7.83
C VAL A 95 15.45 11.21 -7.83
N THR A 96 16.02 10.16 -7.24
CA THR A 96 15.31 8.92 -6.93
C THR A 96 15.44 8.62 -5.45
N VAL A 97 14.37 8.10 -4.85
CA VAL A 97 14.36 7.64 -3.47
C VAL A 97 13.85 6.21 -3.44
N SER A 98 14.63 5.33 -2.82
CA SER A 98 14.28 3.93 -2.57
C SER A 98 14.15 3.71 -1.07
N MET A 99 13.01 3.21 -0.61
CA MET A 99 12.79 2.83 0.79
C MET A 99 12.54 1.33 0.85
N ASN A 100 13.17 0.64 1.81
CA ASN A 100 13.11 -0.82 1.91
C ASN A 100 13.42 -1.52 0.57
N ASP A 101 14.47 -1.06 -0.12
CA ASP A 101 14.90 -1.56 -1.43
C ASP A 101 13.84 -1.43 -2.54
N GLY A 102 12.93 -0.46 -2.44
CA GLY A 102 11.95 -0.15 -3.48
C GLY A 102 12.58 0.20 -4.82
N THR A 103 12.01 -0.31 -5.90
CA THR A 103 12.49 -0.10 -7.27
C THR A 103 11.42 0.53 -8.13
N LYS A 104 11.83 1.09 -9.27
CA LYS A 104 10.88 1.61 -10.27
C LYS A 104 10.00 0.51 -10.87
N VAL A 105 10.54 -0.70 -10.99
CA VAL A 105 9.87 -1.86 -11.59
C VAL A 105 10.00 -3.03 -10.65
N TYR A 106 8.87 -3.55 -10.21
CA TYR A 106 8.81 -4.66 -9.26
C TYR A 106 8.69 -6.00 -9.99
N THR A 107 9.73 -6.82 -9.85
CA THR A 107 9.77 -8.22 -10.33
C THR A 107 9.72 -9.24 -9.19
N THR A 108 9.76 -8.77 -7.93
CA THR A 108 9.66 -9.58 -6.73
C THR A 108 8.33 -10.33 -6.70
N SER A 109 8.37 -11.59 -6.28
CA SER A 109 7.16 -12.38 -6.11
C SER A 109 6.29 -11.82 -4.99
N ILE A 110 4.98 -11.77 -5.19
CA ILE A 110 4.05 -11.24 -4.18
C ILE A 110 3.97 -12.13 -2.94
N ASN A 111 4.32 -13.42 -3.04
CA ASN A 111 4.41 -14.33 -1.89
C ASN A 111 5.74 -14.24 -1.12
N ASP A 112 6.66 -13.37 -1.55
CA ASP A 112 7.85 -13.08 -0.76
C ASP A 112 7.41 -12.46 0.58
N VAL A 113 8.04 -12.89 1.68
CA VAL A 113 7.70 -12.42 3.03
C VAL A 113 7.81 -10.90 3.14
N THR A 114 8.76 -10.28 2.45
CA THR A 114 8.96 -8.82 2.43
C THR A 114 7.79 -8.08 1.78
N MET A 115 7.09 -8.73 0.86
CA MET A 115 5.93 -8.17 0.16
C MET A 115 4.63 -8.31 0.98
N GLN A 116 4.59 -9.19 1.98
CA GLN A 116 3.43 -9.39 2.86
C GLN A 116 3.53 -8.63 4.20
N VAL A 117 4.70 -8.10 4.56
CA VAL A 117 4.89 -7.27 5.77
C VAL A 117 4.68 -5.80 5.44
N THR A 118 3.58 -5.22 5.92
CA THR A 118 3.15 -3.87 5.51
C THR A 118 4.09 -2.74 5.93
N GLU A 119 4.72 -2.83 7.11
CA GLU A 119 5.62 -1.77 7.60
C GLU A 119 6.94 -1.70 6.81
N SER A 120 7.38 -2.82 6.24
CA SER A 120 8.62 -2.95 5.49
C SER A 120 8.39 -3.03 3.98
N ILE A 121 7.19 -2.69 3.50
CA ILE A 121 6.90 -2.79 2.08
C ILE A 121 7.88 -1.91 1.28
N PRO A 122 8.49 -2.43 0.21
CA PRO A 122 9.36 -1.64 -0.65
C PRO A 122 8.59 -0.48 -1.30
N ALA A 123 9.14 0.74 -1.25
CA ALA A 123 8.53 1.93 -1.84
C ALA A 123 9.55 2.75 -2.64
N TYR A 124 9.09 3.32 -3.75
CA TYR A 124 9.96 4.04 -4.69
C TYR A 124 9.31 5.34 -5.17
N GLY A 125 10.14 6.36 -5.38
CA GLY A 125 9.71 7.63 -5.96
C GLY A 125 10.82 8.29 -6.75
N GLU A 126 10.44 9.13 -7.70
CA GLU A 126 11.38 9.95 -8.47
C GLU A 126 10.78 11.34 -8.71
N THR A 127 11.65 12.35 -8.85
CA THR A 127 11.25 13.68 -9.33
C THR A 127 12.33 14.28 -10.22
N LYS A 128 11.91 15.18 -11.10
CA LYS A 128 12.78 16.02 -11.93
C LYS A 128 12.58 17.51 -11.63
N ASP A 129 11.73 17.82 -10.64
CA ASP A 129 11.35 19.17 -10.29
C ASP A 129 12.27 19.70 -9.19
N PHE A 130 12.92 20.83 -9.47
CA PHE A 130 13.81 21.53 -8.56
C PHE A 130 13.37 22.99 -8.48
N THR A 131 13.04 23.46 -7.28
CA THR A 131 12.53 24.83 -7.08
C THR A 131 13.47 25.59 -6.17
N TYR A 132 13.90 26.78 -6.57
CA TYR A 132 14.65 27.66 -5.68
C TYR A 132 13.75 28.12 -4.53
N ASN A 133 14.21 27.95 -3.29
CA ASN A 133 13.37 28.21 -2.10
C ASN A 133 13.63 29.58 -1.44
N ASN A 134 14.34 30.49 -2.12
CA ASN A 134 14.72 31.80 -1.61
C ASN A 134 15.60 31.77 -0.34
N ARG A 135 16.29 30.65 -0.07
CA ARG A 135 17.21 30.51 1.06
C ARG A 135 18.63 30.26 0.58
N THR A 136 19.56 30.56 1.47
CA THR A 136 20.96 30.18 1.32
C THR A 136 21.39 29.29 2.48
N GLY A 137 22.47 28.54 2.26
CA GLY A 137 23.04 27.63 3.25
C GLY A 137 24.54 27.44 3.07
N THR A 138 25.16 26.85 4.08
CA THR A 138 26.60 26.56 4.10
C THR A 138 26.80 25.14 4.63
N PRO A 139 27.65 24.31 4.00
CA PRO A 139 27.96 22.97 4.50
C PRO A 139 28.54 23.01 5.91
N THR A 140 28.19 22.02 6.71
CA THR A 140 28.80 21.79 8.02
C THR A 140 30.08 20.95 7.89
N LEU A 141 30.86 20.86 8.97
CA LEU A 141 32.01 19.96 9.00
C LEU A 141 31.60 18.49 8.88
N GLU A 142 30.40 18.14 9.35
CA GLU A 142 29.81 16.80 9.18
C GLU A 142 29.51 16.50 7.71
N ASP A 143 28.95 17.47 6.96
CA ASP A 143 28.73 17.34 5.52
C ASP A 143 30.03 17.06 4.75
N ILE A 144 31.14 17.69 5.18
CA ILE A 144 32.48 17.48 4.61
C ILE A 144 33.04 16.11 5.01
N THR A 145 32.87 15.72 6.27
CA THR A 145 33.40 14.46 6.80
C THR A 145 32.67 13.24 6.22
N ASN A 146 31.37 13.40 5.93
CA ASN A 146 30.55 12.45 5.17
C ASN A 146 30.80 12.54 3.64
N GLY A 147 31.88 13.24 3.25
CA GLY A 147 32.23 13.68 1.90
C GLY A 147 32.46 12.56 0.87
N ASP A 148 32.36 12.97 -0.39
CA ASP A 148 31.97 12.27 -1.62
C ASP A 148 30.46 12.02 -1.79
N ASN A 149 29.71 11.63 -0.77
CA ASN A 149 28.28 11.34 -0.93
C ASN A 149 27.40 12.61 -0.91
N THR A 150 27.77 13.62 -0.14
CA THR A 150 27.05 14.90 -0.04
C THR A 150 27.49 15.92 -1.11
N GLY A 151 28.67 15.74 -1.70
CA GLY A 151 29.27 16.72 -2.62
C GLY A 151 29.96 17.91 -1.97
N ALA A 152 29.92 18.05 -0.63
CA ALA A 152 30.68 19.07 0.10
C ALA A 152 32.18 18.76 0.14
N LYS A 153 33.02 19.80 0.18
CA LYS A 153 34.49 19.71 0.14
C LYS A 153 35.15 20.60 1.18
N ASP A 154 36.42 20.31 1.46
CA ASP A 154 37.28 21.16 2.28
C ASP A 154 37.29 22.61 1.76
N GLY A 155 37.00 23.55 2.67
CA GLY A 155 36.91 24.98 2.36
C GLY A 155 35.50 25.45 1.95
N ASP A 156 34.50 24.56 1.85
CA ASP A 156 33.14 24.98 1.54
C ASP A 156 32.38 25.54 2.76
N THR A 157 32.85 25.30 3.99
CA THR A 157 32.27 25.85 5.23
C THR A 157 32.30 27.39 5.30
N ASP A 158 33.06 28.05 4.43
CA ASP A 158 33.12 29.52 4.33
C ASP A 158 32.31 30.05 3.13
N LYS A 159 31.70 29.16 2.33
CA LYS A 159 30.92 29.52 1.13
C LYS A 159 29.43 29.60 1.44
N THR A 160 28.71 30.38 0.64
CA THR A 160 27.25 30.47 0.67
C THR A 160 26.68 29.87 -0.61
N PHE A 161 25.76 28.92 -0.47
CA PHE A 161 25.07 28.24 -1.57
C PHE A 161 23.61 28.66 -1.63
N PHE A 162 23.07 28.77 -2.84
CA PHE A 162 21.64 28.97 -3.08
C PHE A 162 20.91 27.63 -2.96
N MET A 163 19.84 27.61 -2.15
CA MET A 163 19.15 26.37 -1.81
C MET A 163 17.97 26.12 -2.76
N TYR A 164 17.96 24.93 -3.34
CA TYR A 164 16.85 24.39 -4.12
C TYR A 164 16.21 23.25 -3.36
N GLU A 165 14.92 23.05 -3.58
CA GLU A 165 14.14 21.97 -3.00
C GLU A 165 13.62 21.05 -4.10
N ALA A 166 13.71 19.75 -3.84
CA ALA A 166 13.05 18.71 -4.59
C ALA A 166 12.18 17.90 -3.60
N THR A 167 10.96 17.60 -3.99
CA THR A 167 10.05 16.75 -3.20
C THR A 167 9.83 15.45 -3.92
N VAL A 168 10.05 14.32 -3.23
CA VAL A 168 9.83 12.98 -3.78
C VAL A 168 8.71 12.29 -3.04
N ASP A 169 7.65 12.01 -3.77
CA ASP A 169 6.53 11.21 -3.30
C ASP A 169 6.83 9.72 -3.51
N LEU A 170 7.02 8.99 -2.41
CA LEU A 170 7.21 7.55 -2.47
C LEU A 170 5.88 6.84 -2.73
N LYS A 171 5.90 5.90 -3.69
CA LYS A 171 4.75 5.06 -4.06
C LYS A 171 4.92 3.64 -3.54
N ILE A 172 3.82 3.06 -3.06
CA ILE A 172 3.72 1.65 -2.67
C ILE A 172 3.14 0.88 -3.86
N PRO A 173 3.74 -0.24 -4.31
CA PRO A 173 3.29 -0.96 -5.51
C PRO A 173 2.11 -1.93 -5.27
N VAL A 174 1.72 -2.14 -4.01
CA VAL A 174 0.70 -3.09 -3.61
C VAL A 174 -0.49 -2.39 -2.95
N ALA A 175 -1.65 -3.01 -3.06
CA ALA A 175 -2.79 -2.77 -2.19
C ALA A 175 -2.86 -3.88 -1.13
N ARG A 176 -3.63 -3.66 -0.06
CA ARG A 176 -3.90 -4.67 0.97
C ARG A 176 -5.40 -4.92 1.10
N LEU A 177 -5.80 -6.19 1.07
CA LEU A 177 -7.16 -6.62 1.38
C LEU A 177 -7.18 -7.30 2.74
N GLU A 178 -8.03 -6.84 3.65
CA GLU A 178 -8.28 -7.45 4.96
C GLU A 178 -9.73 -7.93 5.03
N VAL A 179 -9.91 -9.22 5.31
CA VAL A 179 -11.22 -9.87 5.42
C VAL A 179 -11.35 -10.55 6.78
N SER A 180 -12.42 -10.25 7.50
CA SER A 180 -12.65 -10.83 8.83
C SER A 180 -14.13 -11.04 9.12
N ASN A 181 -14.39 -11.70 10.25
CA ASN A 181 -15.73 -11.98 10.75
C ASN A 181 -16.60 -12.65 9.67
N ILE A 182 -15.99 -13.62 8.97
CA ILE A 182 -16.70 -14.51 8.05
C ILE A 182 -17.57 -15.42 8.88
N LYS A 183 -18.87 -15.48 8.56
CA LYS A 183 -19.87 -16.25 9.30
C LYS A 183 -20.85 -16.91 8.35
N HIS A 184 -21.37 -18.04 8.79
CA HIS A 184 -22.59 -18.60 8.21
C HIS A 184 -23.78 -17.82 8.75
N LYS A 185 -24.58 -17.23 7.86
CA LYS A 185 -25.81 -16.56 8.25
C LYS A 185 -26.85 -17.60 8.65
N LYS A 186 -27.29 -17.54 9.90
CA LYS A 186 -28.38 -18.38 10.38
C LYS A 186 -29.69 -18.05 9.65
N GLU A 187 -30.25 -19.03 8.95
CA GLU A 187 -31.56 -18.91 8.34
C GLU A 187 -32.66 -18.71 9.41
N VAL A 188 -33.66 -17.89 9.10
CA VAL A 188 -34.85 -17.69 9.94
C VAL A 188 -35.86 -18.84 9.71
N GLU A 189 -36.62 -19.20 10.75
CA GLU A 189 -37.37 -20.47 10.95
C GLU A 189 -38.18 -21.03 9.76
N SER A 190 -38.49 -20.25 8.73
CA SER A 190 -39.19 -20.69 7.51
C SER A 190 -38.28 -21.27 6.41
N VAL A 191 -36.96 -21.08 6.47
CA VAL A 191 -36.00 -21.60 5.48
C VAL A 191 -35.10 -22.62 6.17
N LYS A 192 -35.08 -23.85 5.66
CA LYS A 192 -34.21 -24.91 6.15
C LYS A 192 -32.85 -24.77 5.46
N CYS A 193 -31.77 -24.72 6.24
CA CYS A 193 -30.41 -24.70 5.70
C CYS A 193 -30.17 -25.91 4.77
N GLU A 194 -29.54 -25.67 3.62
CA GLU A 194 -29.22 -26.66 2.60
C GLU A 194 -28.18 -27.68 3.06
N TYR A 195 -27.34 -27.32 4.05
CA TYR A 195 -26.22 -28.13 4.52
C TYR A 195 -26.52 -28.84 5.84
N ALA A 196 -26.24 -30.13 5.92
CA ALA A 196 -26.12 -30.87 7.18
C ALA A 196 -24.70 -30.79 7.75
N THR A 197 -23.71 -30.71 6.87
CA THR A 197 -22.30 -30.51 7.23
C THR A 197 -21.69 -29.57 6.21
N LEU A 198 -20.90 -28.62 6.68
CA LEU A 198 -20.14 -27.69 5.84
C LEU A 198 -18.87 -27.29 6.60
N THR A 199 -17.71 -27.51 6.00
CA THR A 199 -16.41 -27.16 6.61
C THR A 199 -15.72 -26.06 5.80
N ILE A 200 -15.21 -25.04 6.47
CA ILE A 200 -14.39 -23.99 5.88
C ILE A 200 -12.91 -24.39 6.02
N ASP A 201 -12.29 -24.84 4.94
CA ASP A 201 -10.95 -25.45 4.99
C ASP A 201 -9.84 -24.46 4.62
N GLY A 202 -10.20 -23.29 4.12
CA GLY A 202 -9.27 -22.20 3.92
C GLY A 202 -9.82 -21.06 3.08
N VAL A 203 -8.98 -20.05 2.89
CA VAL A 203 -9.24 -18.89 2.03
C VAL A 203 -8.01 -18.63 1.16
N TYR A 204 -8.21 -17.98 0.03
CA TYR A 204 -7.12 -17.67 -0.90
C TYR A 204 -7.46 -16.50 -1.82
N MET A 205 -6.40 -15.91 -2.37
CA MET A 205 -6.50 -14.87 -3.38
C MET A 205 -6.37 -15.49 -4.77
N ASP A 206 -7.32 -15.15 -5.64
CA ASP A 206 -7.34 -15.48 -7.05
C ASP A 206 -7.33 -14.19 -7.90
N ASN A 207 -7.05 -14.30 -9.20
CA ASN A 207 -6.95 -13.20 -10.15
C ASN A 207 -5.96 -12.14 -9.67
N ILE A 208 -4.76 -12.58 -9.26
CA ILE A 208 -3.68 -11.69 -8.81
C ILE A 208 -2.47 -11.79 -9.73
N ARG A 209 -1.65 -10.75 -9.73
CA ARG A 209 -0.35 -10.76 -10.41
C ARG A 209 0.69 -11.41 -9.51
N PRO A 210 1.42 -12.44 -9.97
CA PRO A 210 2.49 -13.06 -9.18
C PRO A 210 3.66 -12.11 -8.92
N THR A 211 3.93 -11.17 -9.83
CA THR A 211 4.95 -10.13 -9.74
C THR A 211 4.36 -8.80 -10.21
N GLY A 212 5.00 -7.66 -9.92
CA GLY A 212 4.50 -6.34 -10.32
C GLY A 212 4.42 -6.11 -11.83
N THR A 213 5.15 -6.91 -12.61
CA THR A 213 5.12 -6.92 -14.08
C THR A 213 4.41 -8.14 -14.67
N GLY A 214 3.95 -9.07 -13.82
CA GLY A 214 3.27 -10.29 -14.23
C GLY A 214 1.82 -10.04 -14.65
N ASP A 215 1.28 -10.98 -15.40
CA ASP A 215 -0.13 -11.01 -15.78
C ASP A 215 -1.00 -11.54 -14.62
N LEU A 216 -2.28 -11.17 -14.65
CA LEU A 216 -3.28 -11.75 -13.75
C LEU A 216 -3.34 -13.26 -13.96
N THR A 217 -3.29 -14.01 -12.87
CA THR A 217 -3.24 -15.48 -12.89
C THR A 217 -4.45 -16.04 -12.14
N ASP A 218 -5.08 -17.05 -12.75
CA ASP A 218 -6.14 -17.87 -12.12
C ASP A 218 -5.50 -18.92 -11.20
N TYR A 219 -5.99 -18.95 -9.98
CA TYR A 219 -5.53 -19.78 -8.90
C TYR A 219 -6.67 -20.62 -8.32
N LYS A 220 -6.27 -21.78 -7.79
CA LYS A 220 -7.10 -22.68 -7.00
C LYS A 220 -6.53 -22.91 -5.62
N PHE A 221 -7.37 -23.37 -4.69
CA PHE A 221 -6.89 -23.69 -3.35
C PHE A 221 -5.85 -24.83 -3.39
N PRO A 222 -4.70 -24.71 -2.70
CA PRO A 222 -3.67 -25.75 -2.73
C PRO A 222 -4.19 -27.10 -2.23
N GLY A 223 -3.91 -28.16 -3.00
CA GLY A 223 -4.38 -29.51 -2.69
C GLY A 223 -5.83 -29.79 -3.09
N ASP A 224 -6.49 -28.85 -3.76
CA ASP A 224 -7.77 -29.09 -4.42
C ASP A 224 -7.58 -29.99 -5.66
N ASN A 225 -8.08 -31.21 -5.53
CA ASN A 225 -8.11 -32.24 -6.57
C ASN A 225 -9.54 -32.43 -7.14
N GLY A 226 -10.49 -31.55 -6.79
CA GLY A 226 -11.83 -31.54 -7.33
C GLY A 226 -11.81 -31.32 -8.84
N GLY A 227 -12.59 -32.12 -9.58
CA GLY A 227 -12.54 -32.15 -11.05
C GLY A 227 -13.00 -30.86 -11.77
N THR A 228 -13.48 -29.86 -11.03
CA THR A 228 -13.89 -28.55 -11.53
C THR A 228 -12.87 -27.45 -11.26
N ALA A 229 -11.80 -27.75 -10.52
CA ALA A 229 -10.85 -26.73 -10.12
C ALA A 229 -9.95 -26.29 -11.28
N SER A 230 -9.88 -24.99 -11.57
CA SER A 230 -9.05 -24.42 -12.65
C SER A 230 -7.92 -23.56 -12.08
N GLY A 231 -6.82 -23.45 -12.84
CA GLY A 231 -5.67 -22.64 -12.42
C GLY A 231 -4.59 -23.41 -11.67
N THR A 232 -3.56 -22.68 -11.27
CA THR A 232 -2.42 -23.20 -10.49
C THR A 232 -2.67 -23.06 -8.99
N ASP A 233 -1.91 -23.76 -8.14
CA ASP A 233 -2.04 -23.62 -6.70
C ASP A 233 -1.82 -22.16 -6.25
N ALA A 234 -2.73 -21.65 -5.42
CA ALA A 234 -2.70 -20.29 -4.92
C ALA A 234 -1.40 -19.99 -4.16
N ILE A 235 -0.84 -18.82 -4.43
CA ILE A 235 0.41 -18.36 -3.81
C ILE A 235 0.18 -17.51 -2.55
N LEU A 236 -1.05 -17.02 -2.35
CA LEU A 236 -1.51 -16.32 -1.15
C LEU A 236 -2.76 -17.02 -0.65
N PHE A 237 -2.64 -17.77 0.45
CA PHE A 237 -3.71 -18.56 1.03
C PHE A 237 -3.47 -18.81 2.51
N ASP A 238 -4.55 -19.10 3.22
CA ASP A 238 -4.52 -19.58 4.61
C ASP A 238 -5.37 -20.85 4.70
N ALA A 239 -4.77 -21.92 5.20
CA ALA A 239 -5.49 -23.15 5.50
C ALA A 239 -6.07 -23.06 6.91
N ILE A 240 -7.31 -23.53 7.07
CA ILE A 240 -7.97 -23.59 8.37
C ILE A 240 -7.95 -25.05 8.84
N PRO A 241 -7.30 -25.35 9.97
CA PRO A 241 -7.13 -26.72 10.44
C PRO A 241 -8.46 -27.33 10.88
N ALA A 242 -8.62 -28.64 10.63
CA ALA A 242 -9.77 -29.43 11.06
C ALA A 242 -9.69 -29.88 12.54
N GLU A 243 -8.91 -29.17 13.37
CA GLU A 243 -8.70 -29.55 14.76
C GLU A 243 -9.90 -29.16 15.63
N GLY A 244 -10.46 -30.13 16.35
CA GLY A 244 -11.65 -29.95 17.19
C GLY A 244 -12.88 -29.59 16.36
N ASN A 245 -13.32 -28.32 16.46
CA ASN A 245 -14.48 -27.75 15.77
C ASN A 245 -14.10 -26.47 14.98
N ALA A 246 -12.79 -26.20 14.81
CA ALA A 246 -12.30 -24.91 14.35
C ALA A 246 -12.70 -24.55 12.91
N ASN A 247 -12.99 -25.55 12.07
CA ASN A 247 -13.41 -25.37 10.67
C ASN A 247 -14.91 -25.66 10.45
N ASN A 248 -15.71 -25.84 11.50
CA ASN A 248 -17.13 -26.18 11.36
C ASN A 248 -17.96 -24.95 11.01
N PHE A 249 -18.25 -24.77 9.72
CA PHE A 249 -19.04 -23.64 9.23
C PHE A 249 -20.54 -23.75 9.55
N MET A 250 -20.99 -24.89 10.08
CA MET A 250 -22.37 -25.03 10.59
C MET A 250 -22.53 -24.50 12.02
N ASP A 251 -21.44 -24.14 12.68
CA ASP A 251 -21.48 -23.50 13.99
C ASP A 251 -21.66 -21.98 13.83
N TYR A 252 -22.90 -21.53 14.00
CA TYR A 252 -23.29 -20.12 13.82
C TYR A 252 -22.67 -19.15 14.84
N ASP A 253 -22.08 -19.67 15.92
CA ASP A 253 -21.41 -18.85 16.93
C ASP A 253 -19.92 -18.62 16.59
N LEU A 254 -19.38 -19.36 15.60
CA LEU A 254 -18.00 -19.20 15.13
C LEU A 254 -17.87 -18.11 14.06
N SER A 255 -16.65 -17.57 13.95
CA SER A 255 -16.27 -16.59 12.94
C SER A 255 -14.85 -16.81 12.48
N TRP A 256 -14.56 -16.50 11.21
CA TRP A 256 -13.24 -16.68 10.63
C TRP A 256 -12.59 -15.36 10.17
N PRO A 257 -11.26 -15.21 10.34
CA PRO A 257 -10.42 -16.10 11.16
C PRO A 257 -10.84 -16.06 12.64
N ALA A 258 -10.57 -17.14 13.36
CA ALA A 258 -10.85 -17.21 14.79
C ALA A 258 -10.01 -16.15 15.52
N ALA A 259 -10.54 -15.66 16.65
CA ALA A 259 -9.76 -14.82 17.53
C ALA A 259 -8.50 -15.57 18.03
N ASP A 260 -7.45 -14.84 18.35
CA ASP A 260 -6.25 -15.45 18.94
C ASP A 260 -6.50 -15.95 20.39
N GLU A 261 -5.46 -16.51 21.00
CA GLU A 261 -5.53 -17.07 22.36
C GLU A 261 -5.94 -16.04 23.43
N ASP A 262 -5.72 -14.74 23.17
CA ASP A 262 -6.11 -13.63 24.04
C ASP A 262 -7.53 -13.10 23.75
N GLY A 263 -8.24 -13.74 22.81
CA GLY A 263 -9.59 -13.36 22.40
C GLY A 263 -9.64 -12.13 21.50
N LYS A 264 -8.51 -11.73 20.91
CA LYS A 264 -8.44 -10.59 20.02
C LYS A 264 -8.80 -10.98 18.59
N ALA A 265 -9.64 -10.15 17.97
CA ALA A 265 -10.10 -10.38 16.60
C ALA A 265 -8.93 -10.42 15.62
N GLN A 266 -8.97 -11.38 14.71
CA GLN A 266 -7.97 -11.58 13.67
C GLN A 266 -8.55 -11.23 12.29
N VAL A 267 -7.67 -11.07 11.29
CA VAL A 267 -8.06 -10.81 9.90
C VAL A 267 -7.24 -11.69 8.97
N PHE A 268 -7.85 -12.19 7.89
CA PHE A 268 -7.09 -12.67 6.74
C PHE A 268 -6.61 -11.44 5.99
N ALA A 269 -5.30 -11.33 5.75
CA ALA A 269 -4.76 -10.14 5.14
C ALA A 269 -3.70 -10.46 4.09
N TYR A 270 -3.92 -9.91 2.90
CA TYR A 270 -3.08 -10.15 1.75
C TYR A 270 -2.69 -8.83 1.10
N ASN A 271 -1.38 -8.64 0.91
CA ASN A 271 -0.88 -7.63 0.02
C ASN A 271 -0.87 -8.20 -1.40
N PHE A 272 -1.29 -7.41 -2.39
CA PHE A 272 -1.30 -7.82 -3.80
C PHE A 272 -0.91 -6.66 -4.69
N TYR A 273 -0.22 -6.94 -5.81
CA TYR A 273 0.09 -5.90 -6.79
C TYR A 273 -1.19 -5.33 -7.39
N ALA A 274 -1.30 -4.00 -7.38
CA ALA A 274 -2.48 -3.27 -7.80
C ALA A 274 -2.10 -2.16 -8.77
N PRO A 275 -3.03 -1.69 -9.63
CA PRO A 275 -2.79 -0.52 -10.44
C PRO A 275 -2.69 0.75 -9.58
N GLU A 276 -1.87 1.71 -9.98
CA GLU A 276 -1.81 3.03 -9.30
C GLU A 276 -3.09 3.86 -9.53
N THR A 277 -3.71 3.71 -10.71
CA THR A 277 -4.92 4.41 -11.13
C THR A 277 -5.72 3.53 -12.08
N GLY A 278 -7.02 3.80 -12.21
CA GLY A 278 -7.89 3.13 -13.19
C GLY A 278 -9.31 2.93 -12.67
N ASP A 279 -10.20 2.53 -13.57
CA ASP A 279 -11.62 2.26 -13.34
C ASP A 279 -12.06 0.85 -13.77
N ASP A 280 -11.16 0.06 -14.35
CA ASP A 280 -11.41 -1.32 -14.74
C ASP A 280 -11.45 -2.26 -13.53
N THR A 281 -12.64 -2.62 -13.09
CA THR A 281 -12.83 -3.52 -11.93
C THR A 281 -12.44 -4.97 -12.22
N SER A 282 -12.19 -5.35 -13.49
CA SER A 282 -11.80 -6.73 -13.83
C SER A 282 -10.37 -7.07 -13.36
N VAL A 283 -9.57 -6.05 -13.03
CA VAL A 283 -8.22 -6.21 -12.50
C VAL A 283 -8.19 -6.49 -11.00
N ASN A 284 -9.35 -6.44 -10.32
CA ASN A 284 -9.43 -6.69 -8.90
C ASN A 284 -9.19 -8.17 -8.58
N PRO A 285 -8.55 -8.47 -7.43
CA PRO A 285 -8.44 -9.85 -6.97
C PRO A 285 -9.82 -10.45 -6.66
N ILE A 286 -9.93 -11.76 -6.72
CA ILE A 286 -11.09 -12.52 -6.24
C ILE A 286 -10.68 -13.21 -4.95
N PHE A 287 -11.22 -12.74 -3.81
CA PHE A 287 -11.10 -13.48 -2.55
C PHE A 287 -12.05 -14.67 -2.58
N LYS A 288 -11.51 -15.88 -2.43
CA LYS A 288 -12.26 -17.14 -2.46
C LYS A 288 -12.16 -17.84 -1.11
N ILE A 289 -13.28 -18.44 -0.70
CA ILE A 289 -13.40 -19.29 0.48
C ILE A 289 -13.60 -20.72 -0.01
N TYR A 290 -12.78 -21.63 0.50
CA TYR A 290 -12.76 -23.03 0.12
C TYR A 290 -13.45 -23.88 1.17
N PHE A 291 -14.49 -24.61 0.75
CA PHE A 291 -15.20 -25.56 1.59
C PHE A 291 -14.98 -26.98 1.08
N LYS A 292 -14.15 -27.76 1.78
CA LYS A 292 -13.76 -29.09 1.30
C LYS A 292 -14.89 -30.10 1.45
N THR A 293 -15.60 -30.03 2.57
CA THR A 293 -16.66 -30.99 2.91
C THR A 293 -18.00 -30.29 2.93
N ALA A 294 -18.97 -30.83 2.19
CA ALA A 294 -20.35 -30.41 2.24
C ALA A 294 -21.28 -31.62 2.10
N THR A 295 -22.32 -31.71 2.93
CA THR A 295 -23.37 -32.73 2.81
C THR A 295 -24.75 -32.07 2.85
N PRO A 296 -25.71 -32.53 2.04
CA PRO A 296 -27.04 -31.93 1.99
C PRO A 296 -27.87 -32.27 3.22
N SER A 297 -28.71 -31.33 3.67
CA SER A 297 -29.65 -31.53 4.78
C SER A 297 -30.88 -32.35 4.39
N ASN A 298 -31.11 -32.55 3.09
CA ASN A 298 -32.16 -33.37 2.53
C ASN A 298 -31.59 -34.73 2.10
N THR A 299 -32.10 -35.80 2.71
CA THR A 299 -31.73 -37.18 2.38
C THR A 299 -32.16 -37.52 0.94
N GLY A 300 -31.20 -37.69 0.03
CA GLY A 300 -31.44 -38.08 -1.37
C GLY A 300 -30.85 -37.13 -2.41
N GLU A 301 -30.45 -35.93 -2.00
CA GLU A 301 -29.70 -35.00 -2.85
C GLU A 301 -28.22 -35.42 -2.91
N ILE A 302 -27.59 -35.20 -4.07
CA ILE A 302 -26.15 -35.34 -4.24
C ILE A 302 -25.57 -33.93 -4.31
N MET A 303 -24.66 -33.61 -3.40
CA MET A 303 -23.96 -32.33 -3.38
C MET A 303 -22.52 -32.55 -3.83
N ALA A 304 -22.12 -31.87 -4.90
CA ALA A 304 -20.74 -31.89 -5.34
C ALA A 304 -19.84 -31.16 -4.32
N THR A 305 -18.65 -31.70 -4.09
CA THR A 305 -17.60 -31.09 -3.28
C THR A 305 -16.32 -30.99 -4.10
N PRO A 306 -15.48 -29.97 -3.89
CA PRO A 306 -15.60 -28.88 -2.92
C PRO A 306 -16.72 -27.86 -3.25
N ARG A 307 -16.99 -26.94 -2.33
CA ARG A 307 -17.83 -25.76 -2.53
C ARG A 307 -17.01 -24.49 -2.33
N TYR A 308 -17.49 -23.38 -2.88
CA TYR A 308 -16.80 -22.10 -2.83
C TYR A 308 -17.78 -20.95 -2.59
N ALA A 309 -17.31 -19.96 -1.85
CA ALA A 309 -17.87 -18.61 -1.86
C ALA A 309 -16.80 -17.65 -2.39
N LYS A 310 -17.21 -16.63 -3.15
CA LYS A 310 -16.29 -15.69 -3.78
C LYS A 310 -16.80 -14.27 -3.78
N ILE A 311 -15.89 -13.32 -3.59
CA ILE A 311 -16.17 -11.89 -3.77
C ILE A 311 -15.91 -11.55 -5.24
N VAL A 312 -16.97 -11.17 -5.96
CA VAL A 312 -16.89 -10.85 -7.40
C VAL A 312 -16.97 -9.36 -7.70
N ASN A 313 -17.31 -8.56 -6.68
CA ASN A 313 -17.40 -7.11 -6.82
C ASN A 313 -17.16 -6.42 -5.48
N TYR A 314 -16.37 -5.35 -5.50
CA TYR A 314 -16.07 -4.49 -4.36
C TYR A 314 -16.75 -3.15 -4.59
N LYS A 315 -17.51 -2.69 -3.59
CA LYS A 315 -18.24 -1.41 -3.65
C LYS A 315 -17.79 -0.45 -2.57
N SER A 316 -17.71 0.83 -2.89
CA SER A 316 -17.41 1.88 -1.90
C SER A 316 -18.50 1.95 -0.83
N GLU A 317 -18.11 2.01 0.44
CA GLU A 317 -19.02 2.33 1.54
C GLU A 317 -19.65 3.72 1.44
N VAL A 318 -18.96 4.66 0.77
CA VAL A 318 -19.42 6.05 0.68
C VAL A 318 -20.64 6.19 -0.21
N ASN A 319 -20.68 5.48 -1.34
CA ASN A 319 -21.70 5.70 -2.37
C ASN A 319 -22.26 4.40 -3.00
N GLY A 320 -21.77 3.22 -2.60
CA GLY A 320 -22.21 1.93 -3.14
C GLY A 320 -21.79 1.65 -4.58
N ALA A 321 -20.95 2.50 -5.19
CA ALA A 321 -20.44 2.28 -6.54
C ALA A 321 -19.34 1.21 -6.56
N PRO A 322 -19.22 0.40 -7.63
CA PRO A 322 -18.06 -0.48 -7.83
C PRO A 322 -16.76 0.31 -7.79
N ILE A 323 -15.70 -0.27 -7.23
CA ILE A 323 -14.38 0.35 -7.16
C ILE A 323 -13.27 -0.57 -7.66
N VAL A 324 -12.18 0.04 -8.11
CA VAL A 324 -10.89 -0.63 -8.35
C VAL A 324 -10.06 -0.55 -7.08
N LEU A 325 -9.41 -1.64 -6.70
CA LEU A 325 -8.48 -1.66 -5.58
C LEU A 325 -7.12 -1.14 -6.06
N LEU A 326 -6.68 0.00 -5.54
CA LEU A 326 -5.51 0.74 -6.01
C LEU A 326 -4.28 0.56 -5.12
N ALA A 327 -3.10 0.62 -5.72
CA ALA A 327 -1.83 0.52 -5.01
C ALA A 327 -1.65 1.67 -3.99
N GLY A 328 -1.13 1.34 -2.81
CA GLY A 328 -1.00 2.27 -1.69
C GLY A 328 -2.25 2.37 -0.79
N HIS A 329 -3.27 1.55 -1.03
CA HIS A 329 -4.51 1.55 -0.24
C HIS A 329 -4.71 0.27 0.57
N VAL A 330 -5.46 0.39 1.66
CA VAL A 330 -5.92 -0.73 2.49
C VAL A 330 -7.45 -0.78 2.43
N TYR A 331 -7.97 -1.95 2.07
CA TYR A 331 -9.39 -2.21 1.94
C TYR A 331 -9.83 -3.23 2.98
N ARG A 332 -10.89 -2.90 3.73
CA ARG A 332 -11.40 -3.75 4.81
C ARG A 332 -12.80 -4.24 4.55
N ILE A 333 -13.00 -5.52 4.81
CA ILE A 333 -14.29 -6.20 4.87
C ILE A 333 -14.38 -6.82 6.27
N THR A 334 -15.22 -6.25 7.13
CA THR A 334 -15.24 -6.55 8.57
C THR A 334 -16.46 -7.33 9.04
N ASP A 335 -17.38 -7.62 8.13
CA ASP A 335 -18.56 -8.44 8.39
C ASP A 335 -18.97 -9.16 7.11
N VAL A 336 -18.68 -10.46 7.04
CA VAL A 336 -19.03 -11.30 5.89
C VAL A 336 -20.06 -12.32 6.35
N GLN A 337 -21.31 -12.12 5.94
CA GLN A 337 -22.42 -13.01 6.22
C GLN A 337 -22.75 -13.83 4.97
N LEU A 338 -22.45 -15.13 4.99
CA LEU A 338 -22.73 -16.02 3.86
C LEU A 338 -24.06 -16.74 4.07
N GLU A 339 -24.98 -16.58 3.14
CA GLU A 339 -26.17 -17.43 2.99
C GLU A 339 -25.82 -18.68 2.17
N ASP A 340 -26.64 -19.73 2.27
CA ASP A 340 -26.42 -20.98 1.52
C ASP A 340 -26.27 -20.72 0.01
N LYS A 341 -27.10 -19.81 -0.53
CA LYS A 341 -27.07 -19.41 -1.93
C LYS A 341 -25.75 -18.75 -2.37
N ASN A 342 -24.90 -18.31 -1.45
CA ASN A 342 -23.59 -17.76 -1.75
C ASN A 342 -22.51 -18.84 -1.92
N ILE A 343 -22.85 -20.12 -1.68
CA ILE A 343 -21.91 -21.24 -1.60
C ILE A 343 -22.21 -22.25 -2.71
N SER A 344 -21.39 -22.28 -3.75
CA SER A 344 -21.64 -23.06 -4.97
C SER A 344 -20.57 -24.11 -5.24
N GLY A 345 -20.86 -25.09 -6.12
CA GLY A 345 -19.88 -26.10 -6.55
C GLY A 345 -18.97 -25.66 -7.70
N GLY A 346 -19.24 -24.51 -8.32
CA GLY A 346 -18.47 -24.02 -9.45
C GLY A 346 -17.37 -23.06 -9.00
N GLU A 347 -16.11 -23.41 -9.24
CA GLU A 347 -14.99 -22.50 -8.98
C GLU A 347 -15.03 -21.31 -9.97
N GLY A 348 -15.13 -21.58 -11.28
CA GLY A 348 -15.01 -20.57 -12.35
C GLY A 348 -16.19 -20.37 -13.31
N GLY A 349 -17.27 -21.19 -13.26
CA GLY A 349 -18.09 -21.43 -14.47
C GLY A 349 -19.56 -20.95 -14.54
N ASP A 350 -20.39 -21.15 -13.51
CA ASP A 350 -21.86 -21.03 -13.70
C ASP A 350 -22.47 -19.89 -12.87
N GLU A 351 -23.42 -19.17 -13.48
CA GLU A 351 -24.23 -18.03 -13.00
C GLU A 351 -23.80 -17.41 -11.66
N LEU A 352 -23.24 -16.19 -11.70
CA LEU A 352 -22.68 -15.41 -10.59
C LEU A 352 -23.49 -15.44 -9.27
N TRP A 353 -23.22 -16.42 -8.39
CA TRP A 353 -23.62 -16.40 -6.98
C TRP A 353 -22.53 -15.77 -6.09
N GLY A 354 -21.92 -14.69 -6.55
CA GLY A 354 -20.86 -14.00 -5.82
C GLY A 354 -21.40 -13.04 -4.75
N VAL A 355 -20.67 -12.91 -3.64
CA VAL A 355 -20.98 -11.89 -2.64
C VAL A 355 -20.51 -10.55 -3.17
N THR A 356 -21.42 -9.58 -3.23
CA THR A 356 -21.05 -8.18 -3.40
C THR A 356 -20.80 -7.59 -2.02
N VAL A 357 -19.59 -7.09 -1.80
CA VAL A 357 -19.19 -6.54 -0.50
C VAL A 357 -19.03 -5.04 -0.58
N THR A 358 -19.41 -4.38 0.50
CA THR A 358 -19.09 -2.96 0.71
C THR A 358 -17.74 -2.91 1.40
N VAL A 359 -16.77 -2.26 0.78
CA VAL A 359 -15.44 -2.07 1.33
C VAL A 359 -15.32 -0.67 1.91
N ARG A 360 -14.74 -0.61 3.09
CA ARG A 360 -14.21 0.64 3.62
C ARG A 360 -12.80 0.81 3.06
N GLU A 361 -12.66 1.76 2.14
CA GLU A 361 -11.34 2.29 1.80
C GLU A 361 -10.88 3.14 2.99
N ALA A 362 -9.71 2.83 3.53
CA ALA A 362 -9.09 3.69 4.51
C ALA A 362 -8.54 4.93 3.79
N ALA A 363 -9.27 6.06 3.85
CA ALA A 363 -8.81 7.37 3.39
C ALA A 363 -9.11 8.42 4.50
N TRP A 364 -8.07 8.97 5.13
CA TRP A 364 -8.19 9.97 6.21
C TRP A 364 -8.48 11.37 5.69
N GLN A 365 -9.72 11.86 5.73
CA GLN A 365 -9.89 13.31 5.70
C GLN A 365 -9.83 13.88 7.12
N VAL A 366 -9.10 15.00 7.27
CA VAL A 366 -9.42 16.01 8.29
C VAL A 366 -10.60 16.80 7.74
N GLU A 367 -11.72 16.81 8.47
CA GLU A 367 -12.65 17.94 8.42
C GLU A 367 -13.02 18.33 9.85
N THR A 368 -12.48 19.47 10.29
CA THR A 368 -13.11 20.27 11.34
C THR A 368 -14.22 21.07 10.68
N THR A 369 -15.46 20.92 11.15
CA THR A 369 -16.54 21.87 10.83
C THR A 369 -17.47 22.03 12.02
N TYR A 370 -17.85 23.28 12.23
CA TYR A 370 -18.81 23.74 13.20
C TYR A 370 -20.18 23.84 12.53
N ALA A 371 -21.24 23.54 13.27
CA ALA A 371 -22.60 23.87 12.86
C ALA A 371 -23.25 24.76 13.93
N ASP A 372 -23.65 25.96 13.52
CA ASP A 372 -24.51 26.84 14.31
C ASP A 372 -25.97 26.35 14.22
N TRP A 373 -26.64 26.34 15.37
CA TRP A 373 -28.09 26.15 15.46
C TRP A 373 -28.78 27.51 15.34
N ALA A 374 -29.79 27.63 14.47
CA ALA A 374 -30.69 28.77 14.43
C ALA A 374 -32.10 28.34 14.93
N GLU A 375 -32.77 29.26 15.64
CA GLU A 375 -33.94 29.05 16.54
C GLU A 375 -35.07 28.15 16.03
#